data_AF-A0A1C4VTW1-F1
#
_entry.id   AF-A0A1C4VTW1-F1
#
_cell.length_a   1.000
_cell.length_b   1.000
_cell.length_c   1.000
_cell.angle_alpha   90.00
_cell.angle_beta   90.00
_cell.angle_gamma   90.00
#
_symmetry.space_group_name_H-M   'P 1'
#
loop_
_entity.id
_entity.type
_entity.pdbx_description
1 polymer ?
#
loop_
_entity_poly.entity_id
_entity_poly.type
_entity_poly.pdbx_seq_one_letter_code
_entity_poly.pdbx_strand_id
1 'polypeptide(L)'
;MSTLTGTWPLARLVLRRDRLVLPLWVLVLAVLPMTYATSFFELFPTDAERAAYAAGTARNPSIVALLGPVYGESVGALTAQRCGFLLVIVALASLLTVIRHTRVEEEAGRRELLGGAVLGRHAGLTAALLVTYAADLLLGLLSAAGLASTGLPAAGSWAYGLGTALTGVVFATLGGLAAQLTETAGGARGIGIAVLGAAFALRMVGDTASNDWPSWLSPLGWAPRIRPFEGERWWVLALPLVASALLAAVAYPVSVRRDLGAGVLPPRLGPAGAGRGLAGPFGLAWRLHRGQILWWSVGFGLLGLILGGAAEAAGRSVEGNPQLEDIMARIGGASGLADAYLGATLSLAGLAAAGYGIQAALRMRAEESAGHAEPVLATGTHRSTWLLSHVVFALVGPVVVLAVTGLATGLTYGLSVHDVSRELPRMLGLGLAQVPAAWVLAGLAVLLYGLLPRLAPVAWAVLAVCVLLGQLGAVLELDQWLLDLSPFTHTPQVLRDTWSATPLWTLAVVALALAAAGLTAFRRRDVPVT
;
A
#
# COMPACT_ATOMS: atom_id res chain seq x y z
N MET A 1 6.41 -27.47 -31.81
CA MET A 1 5.41 -27.11 -30.76
C MET A 1 5.16 -25.62 -30.80
N SER A 2 3.90 -25.16 -30.69
CA SER A 2 3.63 -23.71 -30.70
C SER A 2 4.19 -23.06 -29.43
N THR A 3 4.65 -21.82 -29.53
CA THR A 3 5.25 -21.08 -28.39
C THR A 3 4.25 -20.81 -27.25
N LEU A 4 2.96 -21.02 -27.50
CA LEU A 4 1.83 -20.81 -26.58
C LEU A 4 1.18 -22.12 -26.08
N THR A 5 1.77 -23.28 -26.41
CA THR A 5 1.25 -24.58 -25.96
C THR A 5 1.12 -24.60 -24.43
N GLY A 6 -0.04 -25.02 -23.90
CA GLY A 6 -0.25 -25.11 -22.45
C GLY A 6 -0.67 -23.80 -21.74
N THR A 7 -0.88 -22.70 -22.47
CA THR A 7 -1.35 -21.42 -21.88
C THR A 7 -2.69 -21.58 -21.14
N TRP A 8 -3.63 -22.33 -21.69
CA TRP A 8 -4.97 -22.47 -21.10
C TRP A 8 -5.01 -23.28 -19.80
N PRO A 9 -4.33 -24.44 -19.70
CA PRO A 9 -4.11 -25.11 -18.41
C PRO A 9 -3.47 -24.21 -17.36
N LEU A 10 -2.47 -23.41 -17.73
CA LEU A 10 -1.82 -22.47 -16.82
C LEU A 10 -2.78 -21.34 -16.38
N ALA A 11 -3.57 -20.77 -17.29
CA ALA A 11 -4.57 -19.76 -16.96
C ALA A 11 -5.62 -20.31 -15.98
N ARG A 12 -6.08 -21.55 -16.19
CA ARG A 12 -6.96 -22.24 -15.23
C ARG A 12 -6.30 -22.43 -13.86
N LEU A 13 -5.00 -22.75 -13.83
CA LEU A 13 -4.24 -22.86 -12.58
C LEU A 13 -4.14 -21.52 -11.86
N VAL A 14 -3.87 -20.42 -12.59
CA VAL A 14 -3.88 -19.06 -12.05
C VAL A 14 -5.25 -18.75 -11.42
N LEU A 15 -6.34 -18.93 -12.16
CA LEU A 15 -7.71 -18.70 -11.65
C LEU A 15 -8.04 -19.52 -10.40
N ARG A 16 -7.63 -20.79 -10.35
CA ARG A 16 -7.84 -21.64 -9.16
C ARG A 16 -7.08 -21.15 -7.94
N ARG A 17 -5.84 -20.71 -8.13
CA ARG A 17 -4.98 -20.20 -7.05
C ARG A 17 -5.37 -18.80 -6.61
N ASP A 18 -6.02 -18.05 -7.48
CA ASP A 18 -6.45 -16.68 -7.20
C ASP A 18 -7.95 -16.51 -7.01
N ARG A 19 -8.68 -17.61 -6.80
CA ARG A 19 -10.15 -17.65 -6.63
C ARG A 19 -10.74 -16.77 -5.53
N LEU A 20 -9.91 -16.28 -4.60
CA LEU A 20 -10.32 -15.39 -3.52
C LEU A 20 -9.80 -13.96 -3.76
N VAL A 21 -8.47 -13.83 -3.94
CA VAL A 21 -7.84 -12.51 -4.02
C VAL A 21 -8.25 -11.77 -5.29
N LEU A 22 -8.33 -12.46 -6.44
CA LEU A 22 -8.67 -11.83 -7.72
C LEU A 22 -10.10 -11.30 -7.75
N PRO A 23 -11.14 -12.08 -7.40
CA PRO A 23 -12.50 -11.54 -7.28
C PRO A 23 -12.61 -10.44 -6.22
N LEU A 24 -11.89 -10.56 -5.09
CA LEU A 24 -11.95 -9.58 -4.01
C LEU A 24 -11.53 -8.19 -4.49
N TRP A 25 -10.35 -8.05 -5.11
CA TRP A 25 -9.92 -6.72 -5.56
C TRP A 25 -10.75 -6.22 -6.75
N VAL A 26 -11.18 -7.10 -7.66
CA VAL A 26 -12.07 -6.71 -8.77
C VAL A 26 -13.39 -6.15 -8.24
N LEU A 27 -14.07 -6.86 -7.33
CA LEU A 27 -15.37 -6.45 -6.82
C LEU A 27 -15.28 -5.21 -5.92
N VAL A 28 -14.31 -5.18 -5.00
CA VAL A 28 -14.13 -4.04 -4.09
C VAL A 28 -13.84 -2.77 -4.89
N LEU A 29 -12.93 -2.82 -5.87
CA LEU A 29 -12.59 -1.64 -6.66
C LEU A 29 -13.69 -1.26 -7.66
N ALA A 30 -14.52 -2.21 -8.11
CA ALA A 30 -15.64 -1.93 -9.02
C ALA A 30 -16.80 -1.21 -8.35
N VAL A 31 -17.04 -1.46 -7.06
CA VAL A 31 -18.17 -0.88 -6.31
C VAL A 31 -17.90 0.56 -5.87
N LEU A 32 -16.64 0.91 -5.55
CA LEU A 32 -16.30 2.22 -5.00
C LEU A 32 -16.76 3.44 -5.86
N PRO A 33 -16.62 3.44 -7.19
CA PRO A 33 -17.10 4.55 -8.02
C PRO A 33 -18.61 4.77 -7.89
N MET A 34 -19.38 3.68 -7.77
CA MET A 34 -20.83 3.75 -7.58
C MET A 34 -21.16 4.40 -6.23
N THR A 35 -20.47 4.01 -5.16
CA THR A 35 -20.63 4.60 -3.82
C THR A 35 -20.31 6.10 -3.83
N TYR A 36 -19.26 6.52 -4.53
CA TYR A 36 -18.95 7.95 -4.65
C TYR A 36 -20.01 8.70 -5.43
N ALA A 37 -20.50 8.17 -6.56
CA ALA A 37 -21.56 8.79 -7.32
C ALA A 37 -22.83 9.01 -6.49
N THR A 38 -23.27 7.98 -5.74
CA THR A 38 -24.44 8.10 -4.85
C THR A 38 -24.22 9.14 -3.77
N SER A 39 -23.05 9.17 -3.13
CA SER A 39 -22.74 10.20 -2.13
C SER A 39 -22.72 11.62 -2.73
N PHE A 40 -22.28 11.81 -3.97
CA PHE A 40 -22.33 13.13 -4.61
C PHE A 40 -23.76 13.57 -4.95
N PHE A 41 -24.65 12.63 -5.33
CA PHE A 41 -26.07 12.95 -5.51
C PHE A 41 -26.74 13.39 -4.20
N GLU A 42 -26.39 12.75 -3.08
CA GLU A 42 -26.98 13.04 -1.77
C GLU A 42 -26.41 14.29 -1.10
N LEU A 43 -25.08 14.47 -1.14
CA LEU A 43 -24.39 15.54 -0.43
C LEU A 43 -24.29 16.85 -1.21
N PHE A 44 -24.36 16.80 -2.55
CA PHE A 44 -24.23 17.98 -3.43
C PHE A 44 -25.33 18.00 -4.51
N PRO A 45 -26.61 18.10 -4.13
CA PRO A 45 -27.73 18.02 -5.06
C PRO A 45 -27.78 19.19 -6.05
N THR A 46 -27.34 20.40 -5.67
CA THR A 46 -27.43 21.59 -6.53
C THR A 46 -26.16 21.83 -7.36
N ASP A 47 -26.30 22.49 -8.52
CA ASP A 47 -25.15 22.88 -9.34
C ASP A 47 -24.21 23.83 -8.60
N ALA A 48 -24.75 24.75 -7.79
CA ALA A 48 -23.96 25.70 -7.01
C ALA A 48 -23.06 25.01 -5.97
N GLU A 49 -23.58 23.99 -5.27
CA GLU A 49 -22.80 23.19 -4.32
C GLU A 49 -21.69 22.39 -5.00
N ARG A 50 -21.98 21.81 -6.18
CA ARG A 50 -20.98 21.08 -6.99
C ARG A 50 -19.89 22.01 -7.52
N ALA A 51 -20.25 23.20 -7.99
CA ALA A 51 -19.31 24.23 -8.41
C ALA A 51 -18.42 24.69 -7.25
N ALA A 52 -19.00 24.90 -6.05
CA ALA A 52 -18.26 25.25 -4.85
C ALA A 52 -17.26 24.14 -4.44
N TYR A 53 -17.69 22.87 -4.50
CA TYR A 53 -16.82 21.72 -4.25
C TYR A 53 -15.67 21.63 -5.26
N ALA A 54 -15.98 21.78 -6.55
CA ALA A 54 -15.01 21.78 -7.64
C ALA A 54 -13.97 22.89 -7.44
N ALA A 55 -14.41 24.10 -7.13
CA ALA A 55 -13.55 25.25 -6.87
C ALA A 55 -12.67 25.06 -5.63
N GLY A 56 -13.23 24.55 -4.53
CA GLY A 56 -12.47 24.24 -3.31
C GLY A 56 -11.40 23.18 -3.55
N THR A 57 -11.73 22.17 -4.35
CA THR A 57 -10.80 21.11 -4.75
C THR A 57 -9.68 21.64 -5.64
N ALA A 58 -10.01 22.46 -6.65
CA ALA A 58 -9.04 23.05 -7.56
C ALA A 58 -8.08 24.03 -6.85
N ARG A 59 -8.53 24.70 -5.79
CA ARG A 59 -7.71 25.61 -4.96
C ARG A 59 -6.77 24.90 -4.00
N ASN A 60 -6.93 23.58 -3.79
CA ASN A 60 -6.10 22.81 -2.88
C ASN A 60 -5.09 21.95 -3.67
N PRO A 61 -3.81 22.37 -3.78
CA PRO A 61 -2.81 21.66 -4.55
C PRO A 61 -2.60 20.22 -4.08
N SER A 62 -2.79 19.94 -2.79
CA SER A 62 -2.65 18.60 -2.22
C SER A 62 -3.76 17.66 -2.70
N ILE A 63 -5.00 18.15 -2.83
CA ILE A 63 -6.11 17.35 -3.36
C ILE A 63 -5.92 17.11 -4.85
N VAL A 64 -5.50 18.13 -5.61
CA VAL A 64 -5.20 17.98 -7.05
C VAL A 64 -4.03 17.03 -7.27
N ALA A 65 -2.97 17.12 -6.48
CA ALA A 65 -1.83 16.19 -6.52
C ALA A 65 -2.26 14.73 -6.32
N LEU A 66 -3.12 14.49 -5.32
CA LEU A 66 -3.54 13.15 -4.93
C LEU A 66 -4.59 12.55 -5.88
N LEU A 67 -5.61 13.33 -6.25
CA LEU A 67 -6.78 12.86 -6.98
C LEU A 67 -6.71 13.19 -8.47
N GLY A 68 -6.03 14.28 -8.83
CA GLY A 68 -5.97 14.79 -10.20
C GLY A 68 -6.88 16.01 -10.39
N PRO A 69 -6.83 16.64 -11.57
CA PRO A 69 -7.56 17.85 -11.88
C PRO A 69 -9.07 17.57 -12.00
N VAL A 70 -9.86 18.56 -11.62
CA VAL A 70 -11.31 18.57 -11.86
C VAL A 70 -11.54 19.08 -13.27
N TYR A 71 -12.14 18.26 -14.14
CA TYR A 71 -12.42 18.65 -15.52
C TYR A 71 -13.81 19.25 -15.70
N GLY A 72 -14.76 18.94 -14.82
CA GLY A 72 -16.15 19.39 -14.89
C GLY A 72 -16.85 19.30 -13.54
N GLU A 73 -18.03 19.92 -13.46
CA GLU A 73 -18.82 20.07 -12.23
C GLU A 73 -19.97 19.06 -12.14
N SER A 74 -20.15 18.21 -13.16
CA SER A 74 -21.15 17.15 -13.13
C SER A 74 -20.82 16.12 -12.04
N VAL A 75 -21.86 15.47 -11.49
CA VAL A 75 -21.68 14.38 -10.51
C VAL A 75 -20.72 13.30 -11.04
N GLY A 76 -20.83 12.97 -12.34
CA GLY A 76 -19.93 12.02 -12.99
C GLY A 76 -18.47 12.49 -13.03
N ALA A 77 -18.24 13.76 -13.39
CA ALA A 77 -16.89 14.33 -13.45
C ALA A 77 -16.23 14.40 -12.06
N LEU A 78 -16.97 14.82 -11.03
CA LEU A 78 -16.52 14.83 -9.64
C LEU A 78 -16.25 13.41 -9.11
N THR A 79 -17.10 12.44 -9.48
CA THR A 79 -16.88 11.02 -9.14
C THR A 79 -15.60 10.48 -9.77
N ALA A 80 -15.40 10.74 -11.07
CA ALA A 80 -14.20 10.31 -11.79
C ALA A 80 -12.92 10.92 -11.16
N GLN A 81 -12.97 12.19 -10.77
CA GLN A 81 -11.88 12.87 -10.08
C GLN A 81 -11.62 12.26 -8.69
N ARG A 82 -12.67 12.01 -7.89
CA ARG A 82 -12.56 11.37 -6.58
C ARG A 82 -11.94 9.97 -6.66
N CYS A 83 -12.20 9.26 -7.75
CA CYS A 83 -11.64 7.96 -8.04
C CYS A 83 -10.20 7.98 -8.54
N GLY A 84 -9.55 9.14 -8.72
CA GLY A 84 -8.24 9.21 -9.35
C GLY A 84 -7.15 8.42 -8.62
N PHE A 85 -7.23 8.30 -7.28
CA PHE A 85 -6.31 7.45 -6.51
C PHE A 85 -6.59 5.94 -6.69
N LEU A 86 -7.81 5.55 -7.04
CA LEU A 86 -8.14 4.14 -7.33
C LEU A 86 -7.32 3.62 -8.51
N LEU A 87 -6.97 4.46 -9.48
CA LEU A 87 -6.10 4.08 -10.60
C LEU A 87 -4.73 3.57 -10.15
N VAL A 88 -4.17 4.15 -9.09
CA VAL A 88 -2.91 3.69 -8.48
C VAL A 88 -3.08 2.32 -7.83
N ILE A 89 -4.22 2.11 -7.15
CA ILE A 89 -4.54 0.84 -6.49
C ILE A 89 -4.76 -0.26 -7.53
N VAL A 90 -5.49 0.03 -8.62
CA VAL A 90 -5.69 -0.89 -9.76
C VAL A 90 -4.36 -1.23 -10.42
N ALA A 91 -3.52 -0.22 -10.69
CA ALA A 91 -2.19 -0.42 -11.23
C ALA A 91 -1.34 -1.35 -10.36
N LEU A 92 -1.33 -1.11 -9.04
CA LEU A 92 -0.60 -1.93 -8.08
C LEU A 92 -1.13 -3.36 -8.02
N ALA A 93 -2.45 -3.55 -7.95
CA ALA A 93 -3.09 -4.86 -7.91
C ALA A 93 -2.75 -5.69 -9.16
N SER A 94 -2.85 -5.08 -10.34
CA SER A 94 -2.57 -5.69 -11.64
C SER A 94 -1.09 -6.11 -11.74
N LEU A 95 -0.19 -5.21 -11.39
CA LEU A 95 1.25 -5.42 -11.39
C LEU A 95 1.68 -6.57 -10.45
N LEU A 96 1.16 -6.55 -9.21
CA LEU A 96 1.49 -7.58 -8.20
C LEU A 96 0.89 -8.94 -8.56
N THR A 97 -0.29 -8.98 -9.19
CA THR A 97 -0.92 -10.22 -9.66
C THR A 97 -0.05 -10.91 -10.72
N VAL A 98 0.44 -10.16 -11.71
CA VAL A 98 1.32 -10.72 -12.75
C VAL A 98 2.63 -11.23 -12.14
N ILE A 99 3.27 -10.46 -11.24
CA ILE A 99 4.52 -10.90 -10.59
C ILE A 99 4.30 -12.15 -9.73
N ARG A 100 3.16 -12.24 -9.04
CA ARG A 100 2.78 -13.40 -8.22
C ARG A 100 2.63 -14.67 -9.04
N HIS A 101 2.11 -14.57 -10.27
CA HIS A 101 1.92 -15.73 -11.15
C HIS A 101 3.05 -15.96 -12.15
N THR A 102 4.13 -15.17 -12.06
CA THR A 102 5.34 -15.32 -12.86
C THR A 102 6.56 -15.53 -11.98
N ARG A 103 7.20 -14.45 -11.50
CA ARG A 103 8.49 -14.53 -10.80
C ARG A 103 8.41 -15.24 -9.46
N VAL A 104 7.31 -15.11 -8.72
CA VAL A 104 7.12 -15.86 -7.46
C VAL A 104 6.99 -17.36 -7.72
N GLU A 105 6.38 -17.76 -8.82
CA GLU A 105 6.26 -19.17 -9.20
C GLU A 105 7.58 -19.76 -9.66
N GLU A 106 8.42 -18.94 -10.28
CA GLU A 106 9.76 -19.29 -10.70
C GLU A 106 10.72 -19.42 -9.51
N GLU A 107 10.71 -18.44 -8.61
CA GLU A 107 11.51 -18.45 -7.37
C GLU A 107 11.15 -19.61 -6.44
N ALA A 108 9.88 -20.06 -6.46
CA ALA A 108 9.44 -21.22 -5.70
C ALA A 108 9.73 -22.58 -6.38
N GLY A 109 10.48 -22.62 -7.48
CA GLY A 109 10.82 -23.84 -8.23
C GLY A 109 9.66 -24.50 -8.99
N ARG A 110 8.42 -24.03 -8.80
CA ARG A 110 7.23 -24.62 -9.45
C ARG A 110 7.27 -24.46 -10.97
N ARG A 111 7.83 -23.34 -11.46
CA ARG A 111 7.98 -23.12 -12.91
C ARG A 111 8.96 -24.11 -13.55
N GLU A 112 9.99 -24.54 -12.83
CA GLU A 112 10.94 -25.54 -13.30
C GLU A 112 10.29 -26.92 -13.43
N LEU A 113 9.53 -27.35 -12.41
CA LEU A 113 8.75 -28.58 -12.45
C LEU A 113 7.74 -28.60 -13.62
N LEU A 114 7.09 -27.46 -13.87
CA LEU A 114 6.19 -27.30 -15.01
C LEU A 114 6.94 -27.27 -16.35
N GLY A 115 8.19 -26.80 -16.36
CA GLY A 115 9.06 -26.78 -17.54
C GLY A 115 9.41 -28.17 -18.08
N GLY A 116 9.34 -29.21 -17.25
CA GLY A 116 9.44 -30.62 -17.68
C GLY A 116 8.19 -31.14 -18.41
N ALA A 117 7.10 -30.38 -18.44
CA ALA A 117 5.88 -30.72 -19.18
C ALA A 117 5.87 -30.09 -20.58
N VAL A 118 4.84 -30.42 -21.36
CA VAL A 118 4.60 -29.92 -22.73
C VAL A 118 4.11 -28.46 -22.70
N LEU A 119 4.96 -27.52 -22.24
CA LEU A 119 4.66 -26.09 -22.16
C LEU A 119 5.49 -25.28 -23.16
N GLY A 120 4.84 -24.33 -23.81
CA GLY A 120 5.50 -23.36 -24.68
C GLY A 120 6.21 -22.27 -23.87
N ARG A 121 7.32 -21.75 -24.41
CA ARG A 121 8.16 -20.73 -23.78
C ARG A 121 7.43 -19.44 -23.35
N HIS A 122 6.36 -19.06 -24.05
CA HIS A 122 5.58 -17.87 -23.72
C HIS A 122 4.36 -18.18 -22.84
N ALA A 123 3.97 -19.46 -22.71
CA ALA A 123 2.70 -19.87 -22.12
C ALA A 123 2.49 -19.35 -20.70
N GLY A 124 3.54 -19.37 -19.86
CA GLY A 124 3.45 -18.88 -18.48
C GLY A 124 3.22 -17.37 -18.37
N LEU A 125 3.92 -16.57 -19.18
CA LEU A 125 3.75 -15.11 -19.19
C LEU A 125 2.38 -14.73 -19.78
N THR A 126 2.01 -15.36 -20.89
CA THR A 126 0.71 -15.14 -21.53
C THR A 126 -0.44 -15.54 -20.62
N ALA A 127 -0.34 -16.66 -19.91
CA ALA A 127 -1.39 -17.09 -18.97
C ALA A 127 -1.61 -16.08 -17.83
N ALA A 128 -0.53 -15.57 -17.23
CA ALA A 128 -0.62 -14.56 -16.19
C ALA A 128 -1.23 -13.25 -16.73
N LEU A 129 -0.75 -12.76 -17.87
CA LEU A 129 -1.27 -11.53 -18.49
C LEU A 129 -2.74 -11.67 -18.90
N LEU A 130 -3.14 -12.79 -19.52
CA LEU A 130 -4.53 -13.01 -19.94
C LEU A 130 -5.50 -12.98 -18.75
N VAL A 131 -5.14 -13.63 -17.65
CA VAL A 131 -6.00 -13.64 -16.46
C VAL A 131 -6.08 -12.25 -15.84
N THR A 132 -4.96 -11.54 -15.73
CA THR A 132 -4.97 -10.16 -15.20
C THR A 132 -5.73 -9.20 -16.11
N TYR A 133 -5.54 -9.25 -17.43
CA TYR A 133 -6.31 -8.42 -18.36
C TYR A 133 -7.80 -8.71 -18.32
N ALA A 134 -8.19 -9.98 -18.18
CA ALA A 134 -9.59 -10.35 -18.02
C ALA A 134 -10.17 -9.76 -16.72
N ALA A 135 -9.38 -9.76 -15.63
CA ALA A 135 -9.76 -9.15 -14.36
C ALA A 135 -9.87 -7.62 -14.47
N ASP A 136 -8.92 -6.95 -15.13
CA ASP A 136 -8.93 -5.50 -15.37
C ASP A 136 -10.11 -5.09 -16.25
N LEU A 137 -10.39 -5.85 -17.31
CA LEU A 137 -11.54 -5.64 -18.16
C LEU A 137 -12.83 -5.83 -17.37
N LEU A 138 -12.96 -6.93 -16.62
CA LEU A 138 -14.14 -7.17 -15.78
C LEU A 138 -14.35 -6.04 -14.76
N LEU A 139 -13.29 -5.58 -14.10
CA LEU A 139 -13.31 -4.41 -13.22
C LEU A 139 -13.86 -3.18 -13.96
N GLY A 140 -13.30 -2.85 -15.12
CA GLY A 140 -13.75 -1.71 -15.92
C GLY A 140 -15.21 -1.80 -16.37
N LEU A 141 -15.63 -3.00 -16.80
CA LEU A 141 -17.02 -3.28 -17.20
C LEU A 141 -17.99 -3.13 -16.03
N LEU A 142 -17.64 -3.68 -14.86
CA LEU A 142 -18.45 -3.57 -13.66
C LEU A 142 -18.53 -2.13 -13.16
N SER A 143 -17.42 -1.38 -13.18
CA SER A 143 -17.42 0.05 -12.85
C SER A 143 -18.28 0.87 -13.81
N ALA A 144 -18.20 0.61 -15.11
CA ALA A 144 -19.03 1.28 -16.11
C ALA A 144 -20.52 0.97 -15.93
N ALA A 145 -20.86 -0.31 -15.73
CA ALA A 145 -22.24 -0.73 -15.48
C ALA A 145 -22.77 -0.14 -14.16
N GLY A 146 -21.95 -0.15 -13.09
CA GLY A 146 -22.28 0.43 -11.79
C GLY A 146 -22.57 1.93 -11.88
N LEU A 147 -21.70 2.69 -12.54
CA LEU A 147 -21.92 4.13 -12.75
C LEU A 147 -23.13 4.40 -13.66
N ALA A 148 -23.35 3.62 -14.72
CA ALA A 148 -24.55 3.78 -15.54
C ALA A 148 -25.84 3.48 -14.73
N SER A 149 -25.79 2.54 -13.79
CA SER A 149 -26.93 2.19 -12.94
C SER A 149 -27.35 3.28 -11.95
N THR A 150 -26.47 4.25 -11.64
CA THR A 150 -26.81 5.41 -10.80
C THR A 150 -27.50 6.54 -11.58
N GLY A 151 -27.75 6.36 -12.88
CA GLY A 151 -28.36 7.36 -13.74
C GLY A 151 -27.37 8.29 -14.45
N LEU A 152 -26.06 8.05 -14.33
CA LEU A 152 -25.05 8.80 -15.05
C LEU A 152 -25.00 8.45 -16.56
N PRO A 153 -24.60 9.38 -17.44
CA PRO A 153 -24.51 9.14 -18.89
C PRO A 153 -23.65 7.93 -19.25
N ALA A 154 -24.18 7.04 -20.08
CA ALA A 154 -23.48 5.79 -20.46
C ALA A 154 -22.11 6.03 -21.09
N ALA A 155 -21.96 7.05 -21.95
CA ALA A 155 -20.70 7.37 -22.61
C ALA A 155 -19.57 7.66 -21.60
N GLY A 156 -19.83 8.50 -20.60
CA GLY A 156 -18.89 8.79 -19.53
C GLY A 156 -18.61 7.60 -18.62
N SER A 157 -19.63 6.78 -18.33
CA SER A 157 -19.45 5.56 -17.55
C SER A 157 -18.53 4.55 -18.25
N TRP A 158 -18.69 4.37 -19.56
CA TRP A 158 -17.81 3.53 -20.38
C TRP A 158 -16.40 4.11 -20.51
N ALA A 159 -16.28 5.43 -20.68
CA ALA A 159 -14.99 6.11 -20.73
C ALA A 159 -14.20 5.93 -19.43
N TYR A 160 -14.86 6.07 -18.28
CA TYR A 160 -14.26 5.79 -16.97
C TYR A 160 -13.82 4.32 -16.86
N GLY A 161 -14.74 3.38 -17.11
CA GLY A 161 -14.47 1.95 -16.98
C GLY A 161 -13.33 1.46 -17.87
N LEU A 162 -13.29 1.88 -19.14
CA LEU A 162 -12.21 1.53 -20.07
C LEU A 162 -10.88 2.20 -19.68
N GLY A 163 -10.91 3.44 -19.19
CA GLY A 163 -9.73 4.12 -18.66
C GLY A 163 -9.12 3.36 -17.48
N THR A 164 -9.95 2.91 -16.55
CA THR A 164 -9.53 2.09 -15.39
C THR A 164 -8.98 0.73 -15.83
N ALA A 165 -9.68 0.01 -16.71
CA ALA A 165 -9.21 -1.28 -17.23
C ALA A 165 -7.85 -1.17 -17.93
N LEU A 166 -7.70 -0.19 -18.83
CA LEU A 166 -6.46 -0.01 -19.59
C LEU A 166 -5.29 0.46 -18.72
N THR A 167 -5.57 1.17 -17.62
CA THR A 167 -4.56 1.47 -16.61
C THR A 167 -4.02 0.18 -15.99
N GLY A 168 -4.92 -0.74 -15.58
CA GLY A 168 -4.54 -2.07 -15.08
C GLY A 168 -3.68 -2.85 -16.09
N VAL A 169 -4.12 -2.88 -17.36
CA VAL A 169 -3.42 -3.57 -18.46
C VAL A 169 -1.97 -3.08 -18.64
N VAL A 170 -1.74 -1.76 -18.60
CA VAL A 170 -0.38 -1.19 -18.71
C VAL A 170 0.49 -1.68 -17.55
N PHE A 171 -0.01 -1.62 -16.31
CA PHE A 171 0.78 -2.02 -15.15
C PHE A 171 0.92 -3.54 -15.00
N ALA A 172 -0.04 -4.33 -15.51
CA ALA A 172 0.09 -5.77 -15.68
C ALA A 172 1.24 -6.11 -16.66
N THR A 173 1.30 -5.45 -17.83
CA THR A 173 2.43 -5.65 -18.78
C THR A 173 3.76 -5.25 -18.18
N LEU A 174 3.80 -4.11 -17.49
CA LEU A 174 4.98 -3.64 -16.79
C LEU A 174 5.46 -4.65 -15.73
N GLY A 175 4.53 -5.22 -14.95
CA GLY A 175 4.83 -6.30 -14.01
C GLY A 175 5.40 -7.54 -14.72
N GLY A 176 4.85 -7.88 -15.88
CA GLY A 176 5.35 -8.95 -16.75
C GLY A 176 6.78 -8.73 -17.24
N LEU A 177 7.10 -7.49 -17.64
CA LEU A 177 8.46 -7.08 -18.03
C LEU A 177 9.41 -7.11 -16.83
N ALA A 178 9.02 -6.49 -15.71
CA ALA A 178 9.82 -6.45 -14.48
C ALA A 178 10.15 -7.87 -13.96
N ALA A 179 9.21 -8.81 -14.10
CA ALA A 179 9.42 -10.22 -13.77
C ALA A 179 10.50 -10.91 -14.60
N GLN A 180 10.85 -10.38 -15.79
CA GLN A 180 11.96 -10.91 -16.59
C GLN A 180 13.30 -10.22 -16.30
N LEU A 181 13.29 -9.02 -15.71
CA LEU A 181 14.51 -8.23 -15.50
C LEU A 181 15.33 -8.73 -14.31
N THR A 182 14.71 -9.36 -13.31
CA THR A 182 15.38 -9.75 -12.06
C THR A 182 15.16 -11.21 -11.69
N GLU A 183 16.10 -11.78 -10.93
CA GLU A 183 16.03 -13.15 -10.40
C GLU A 183 15.11 -13.31 -9.19
N THR A 184 14.67 -12.22 -8.56
CA THR A 184 13.86 -12.29 -7.33
C THR A 184 12.50 -11.64 -7.54
N ALA A 185 11.45 -12.20 -6.97
CA ALA A 185 10.15 -11.55 -6.96
C ALA A 185 10.20 -10.22 -6.20
N GLY A 186 11.06 -10.12 -5.18
CA GLY A 186 11.35 -8.86 -4.50
C GLY A 186 11.91 -7.78 -5.43
N GLY A 187 12.89 -8.12 -6.28
CA GLY A 187 13.45 -7.21 -7.29
C GLY A 187 12.41 -6.76 -8.31
N ALA A 188 11.62 -7.70 -8.84
CA ALA A 188 10.55 -7.40 -9.79
C ALA A 188 9.49 -6.46 -9.20
N ARG A 189 9.05 -6.70 -7.96
CA ARG A 189 8.14 -5.78 -7.23
C ARG A 189 8.77 -4.42 -7.03
N GLY A 190 10.04 -4.36 -6.64
CA GLY A 190 10.78 -3.12 -6.43
C GLY A 190 10.82 -2.26 -7.69
N ILE A 191 11.18 -2.84 -8.84
CA ILE A 191 11.16 -2.15 -10.14
C ILE A 191 9.76 -1.68 -10.48
N GLY A 192 8.76 -2.56 -10.38
CA GLY A 192 7.38 -2.25 -10.71
C GLY A 192 6.79 -1.10 -9.88
N ILE A 193 6.99 -1.15 -8.56
CA ILE A 193 6.54 -0.11 -7.63
C ILE A 193 7.30 1.20 -7.85
N ALA A 194 8.61 1.15 -8.13
CA ALA A 194 9.39 2.35 -8.43
C ALA A 194 8.89 3.06 -9.70
N VAL A 195 8.59 2.30 -10.77
CA VAL A 195 8.02 2.86 -12.00
C VAL A 195 6.60 3.39 -11.77
N LEU A 196 5.77 2.70 -10.98
CA LEU A 196 4.46 3.21 -10.57
C LEU A 196 4.56 4.52 -9.78
N GLY A 197 5.48 4.60 -8.82
CA GLY A 197 5.75 5.81 -8.05
C GLY A 197 6.25 6.96 -8.93
N ALA A 198 7.15 6.68 -9.87
CA ALA A 198 7.62 7.67 -10.85
C ALA A 198 6.49 8.15 -11.77
N ALA A 199 5.63 7.26 -12.25
CA ALA A 199 4.44 7.61 -13.02
C ALA A 199 3.49 8.50 -12.20
N PHE A 200 3.27 8.18 -10.93
CA PHE A 200 2.44 8.98 -10.04
C PHE A 200 3.05 10.36 -9.79
N ALA A 201 4.37 10.45 -9.57
CA ALA A 201 5.08 11.72 -9.40
C ALA A 201 5.02 12.58 -10.67
N LEU A 202 5.22 12.00 -11.86
CA LEU A 202 5.07 12.72 -13.14
C LEU A 202 3.65 13.27 -13.32
N ARG A 203 2.63 12.46 -12.96
CA ARG A 203 1.23 12.90 -12.96
C ARG A 203 1.01 14.05 -11.97
N MET A 204 1.51 13.92 -10.75
CA MET A 204 1.38 14.95 -9.72
C MET A 204 1.98 16.27 -10.18
N VAL A 205 3.20 16.24 -10.73
CA VAL A 205 3.88 17.43 -11.25
C VAL A 205 3.09 18.07 -12.38
N GLY A 206 2.63 17.30 -13.37
CA GLY A 206 1.90 17.89 -14.50
C GLY A 206 0.47 18.32 -14.17
N ASP A 207 -0.16 17.75 -13.14
CA ASP A 207 -1.52 18.12 -12.73
C ASP A 207 -1.51 19.36 -11.80
N THR A 208 -0.39 19.65 -11.15
CA THR A 208 -0.21 20.82 -10.26
C THR A 208 0.53 21.98 -10.91
N ALA A 209 1.35 21.72 -11.94
CA ALA A 209 2.04 22.75 -12.68
C ALA A 209 1.10 23.50 -13.64
N SER A 210 1.50 24.71 -14.05
CA SER A 210 0.81 25.46 -15.09
C SER A 210 0.84 24.78 -16.47
N ASN A 211 1.79 23.86 -16.68
CA ASN A 211 1.95 23.11 -17.92
C ASN A 211 1.65 21.62 -17.70
N ASP A 212 0.70 21.08 -18.47
CA ASP A 212 0.14 19.74 -18.28
C ASP A 212 0.93 18.61 -18.96
N TRP A 213 1.99 18.93 -19.73
CA TRP A 213 2.80 17.98 -20.49
C TRP A 213 3.42 16.84 -19.65
N PRO A 214 3.89 17.04 -18.39
CA PRO A 214 4.51 15.96 -17.62
C PRO A 214 3.53 14.82 -17.34
N SER A 215 2.25 15.14 -17.12
CA SER A 215 1.22 14.14 -16.88
C SER A 215 0.85 13.34 -18.12
N TRP A 216 1.12 13.84 -19.32
CA TRP A 216 0.98 13.07 -20.57
C TRP A 216 2.05 11.97 -20.71
N LEU A 217 3.16 12.05 -19.97
CA LEU A 217 4.15 10.97 -19.89
C LEU A 217 3.77 9.88 -18.89
N SER A 218 2.78 10.15 -18.03
CA SER A 218 2.34 9.20 -17.02
C SER A 218 1.21 8.31 -17.53
N PRO A 219 1.36 6.98 -17.48
CA PRO A 219 0.24 6.07 -17.76
C PRO A 219 -0.97 6.28 -16.84
N LEU A 220 -0.74 6.79 -15.62
CA LEU A 220 -1.81 7.15 -14.68
C LEU A 220 -2.51 8.45 -15.05
N GLY A 221 -1.85 9.32 -15.83
CA GLY A 221 -2.38 10.60 -16.27
C GLY A 221 -3.32 10.51 -17.47
N TRP A 222 -3.32 9.39 -18.20
CA TRP A 222 -4.15 9.21 -19.39
C TRP A 222 -5.62 8.96 -19.07
N ALA A 223 -5.95 8.15 -18.06
CA ALA A 223 -7.33 7.82 -17.73
C ALA A 223 -8.17 9.07 -17.34
N PRO A 224 -7.70 9.98 -16.47
CA PRO A 224 -8.42 11.25 -16.22
C PRO A 224 -8.55 12.13 -17.48
N ARG A 225 -7.57 12.09 -18.39
CA ARG A 225 -7.56 12.87 -19.64
C ARG A 225 -8.52 12.38 -20.71
N ILE A 226 -9.11 11.20 -20.54
CA ILE A 226 -10.28 10.78 -21.34
C ILE A 226 -11.46 11.73 -21.06
N ARG A 227 -11.48 12.42 -19.90
CA ARG A 227 -12.56 13.29 -19.43
C ARG A 227 -13.92 12.59 -19.40
N PRO A 228 -14.07 11.52 -18.57
CA PRO A 228 -15.37 10.90 -18.38
C PRO A 228 -16.41 11.93 -17.96
N PHE A 229 -17.56 11.95 -18.63
CA PHE A 229 -18.69 12.87 -18.35
C PHE A 229 -18.45 14.34 -18.70
N GLU A 230 -17.35 14.67 -19.40
CA GLU A 230 -16.97 16.05 -19.74
C GLU A 230 -16.32 16.12 -21.13
N GLY A 231 -17.03 15.61 -22.15
CA GLY A 231 -16.57 15.56 -23.53
C GLY A 231 -15.47 14.52 -23.74
N GLU A 232 -15.88 13.26 -23.85
CA GLU A 232 -14.98 12.11 -23.85
C GLU A 232 -13.97 12.13 -25.00
N ARG A 233 -12.68 12.07 -24.66
CA ARG A 233 -11.56 12.01 -25.60
C ARG A 233 -11.16 10.56 -25.86
N TRP A 234 -11.99 9.82 -26.60
CA TRP A 234 -11.82 8.39 -26.88
C TRP A 234 -10.45 8.01 -27.47
N TRP A 235 -9.83 8.91 -28.24
CA TRP A 235 -8.51 8.68 -28.82
C TRP A 235 -7.41 8.46 -27.75
N VAL A 236 -7.59 8.99 -26.53
CA VAL A 236 -6.64 8.83 -25.42
C VAL A 236 -6.50 7.36 -25.00
N LEU A 237 -7.53 6.52 -25.24
CA LEU A 237 -7.48 5.07 -25.01
C LEU A 237 -6.41 4.37 -25.87
N ALA A 238 -5.99 4.97 -26.99
CA ALA A 238 -4.93 4.42 -27.82
C ALA A 238 -3.56 4.44 -27.09
N LEU A 239 -3.31 5.42 -26.21
CA LEU A 239 -2.04 5.56 -25.50
C LEU A 239 -1.72 4.34 -24.59
N PRO A 240 -2.61 3.91 -23.67
CA PRO A 240 -2.34 2.72 -22.86
C PRO A 240 -2.29 1.43 -23.68
N LEU A 241 -3.04 1.33 -24.79
CA LEU A 241 -2.95 0.18 -25.70
C LEU A 241 -1.57 0.09 -26.37
N VAL A 242 -1.09 1.21 -26.92
CA VAL A 242 0.24 1.30 -27.55
C VAL A 242 1.34 1.04 -26.51
N ALA A 243 1.26 1.67 -25.33
CA ALA A 243 2.23 1.44 -24.26
C ALA A 243 2.29 -0.02 -23.83
N SER A 244 1.13 -0.67 -23.65
CA SER A 244 1.05 -2.09 -23.30
C SER A 244 1.62 -2.99 -24.39
N ALA A 245 1.35 -2.67 -25.67
CA ALA A 245 1.91 -3.39 -26.80
C ALA A 245 3.43 -3.26 -26.88
N LEU A 246 3.98 -2.05 -26.66
CA LEU A 246 5.42 -1.81 -26.62
C LEU A 246 6.09 -2.55 -25.45
N LEU A 247 5.50 -2.50 -24.25
CA LEU A 247 5.98 -3.24 -23.08
C LEU A 247 5.97 -4.75 -23.33
N ALA A 248 4.89 -5.28 -23.92
CA ALA A 248 4.81 -6.69 -24.31
C ALA A 248 5.85 -7.07 -25.38
N ALA A 249 6.06 -6.21 -26.38
CA ALA A 249 7.05 -6.41 -27.43
C ALA A 249 8.49 -6.50 -26.89
N VAL A 250 8.78 -5.88 -25.75
CA VAL A 250 10.05 -6.04 -25.04
C VAL A 250 10.02 -7.28 -24.13
N ALA A 251 8.95 -7.50 -23.37
CA ALA A 251 8.86 -8.56 -22.38
C ALA A 251 8.94 -9.97 -22.99
N TYR A 252 8.27 -10.22 -24.12
CA TYR A 252 8.23 -11.56 -24.74
C TYR A 252 9.59 -12.02 -25.29
N PRO A 253 10.33 -11.24 -26.09
CA PRO A 253 11.68 -11.64 -26.53
C PRO A 253 12.63 -11.83 -25.35
N VAL A 254 12.56 -10.95 -24.35
CA VAL A 254 13.37 -11.04 -23.14
C VAL A 254 13.09 -12.35 -22.37
N SER A 255 11.81 -12.75 -22.26
CA SER A 255 11.42 -13.97 -21.54
C SER A 255 12.01 -15.26 -22.11
N VAL A 256 12.44 -15.26 -23.37
CA VAL A 256 12.98 -16.44 -24.07
C VAL A 256 14.50 -16.48 -24.11
N ARG A 257 15.15 -15.31 -24.06
CA ARG A 257 16.61 -15.21 -24.12
C ARG A 257 17.28 -15.44 -22.78
N ARG A 258 16.52 -15.37 -21.67
CA ARG A 258 17.02 -15.63 -20.32
C ARG A 258 16.87 -17.10 -19.97
N ASP A 259 17.84 -17.62 -19.23
CA ASP A 259 17.74 -18.94 -18.64
C ASP A 259 16.68 -18.97 -17.52
N LEU A 260 16.13 -20.16 -17.26
CA LEU A 260 15.22 -20.36 -16.13
C LEU A 260 15.95 -20.05 -14.82
N GLY A 261 15.29 -19.30 -13.94
CA GLY A 261 15.89 -18.83 -12.70
C GLY A 261 16.73 -17.55 -12.87
N ALA A 262 17.26 -17.27 -14.05
CA ALA A 262 18.05 -16.06 -14.33
C ALA A 262 17.18 -14.84 -14.67
N GLY A 263 17.68 -13.64 -14.37
CA GLY A 263 17.15 -12.36 -14.84
C GLY A 263 18.04 -11.77 -15.94
N VAL A 264 17.53 -10.79 -16.70
CA VAL A 264 18.37 -10.06 -17.67
C VAL A 264 19.44 -9.23 -16.98
N LEU A 265 19.09 -8.62 -15.85
CA LEU A 265 20.05 -7.84 -15.07
C LEU A 265 20.94 -8.83 -14.32
N PRO A 266 22.27 -8.83 -14.58
CA PRO A 266 23.16 -9.76 -13.94
C PRO A 266 23.11 -9.56 -12.42
N PRO A 267 23.07 -10.65 -11.63
CA PRO A 267 23.21 -10.54 -10.20
C PRO A 267 24.57 -9.90 -9.91
N ARG A 268 24.58 -8.84 -9.10
CA ARG A 268 25.85 -8.24 -8.69
C ARG A 268 26.62 -9.29 -7.91
N LEU A 269 27.80 -9.67 -8.42
CA LEU A 269 28.75 -10.49 -7.69
C LEU A 269 29.00 -9.79 -6.35
N GLY A 270 28.61 -10.45 -5.27
CA GLY A 270 28.86 -9.93 -3.93
C GLY A 270 30.37 -9.80 -3.70
N PRO A 271 30.79 -9.05 -2.65
CA PRO A 271 32.19 -9.03 -2.26
C PRO A 271 32.74 -10.45 -2.07
N ALA A 272 34.00 -10.69 -2.49
CA ALA A 272 34.64 -12.01 -2.45
C ALA A 272 34.74 -12.61 -1.04
N GLY A 273 34.69 -11.76 0.00
CA GLY A 273 34.58 -12.18 1.39
C GLY A 273 33.39 -11.51 2.07
N ALA A 274 32.75 -12.23 3.00
CA ALA A 274 31.77 -11.64 3.89
C ALA A 274 32.48 -10.64 4.82
N GLY A 275 32.14 -9.35 4.72
CA GLY A 275 32.63 -8.35 5.67
C GLY A 275 32.12 -8.63 7.10
N ARG A 276 32.70 -7.97 8.12
CA ARG A 276 32.31 -8.13 9.54
C ARG A 276 30.79 -7.98 9.77
N GLY A 277 30.11 -7.15 8.98
CA GLY A 277 28.67 -6.95 9.03
C GLY A 277 27.81 -8.14 8.54
N LEU A 278 28.41 -9.22 8.05
CA LEU A 278 27.74 -10.49 7.68
C LEU A 278 28.28 -11.69 8.46
N ALA A 279 29.13 -11.47 9.46
CA ALA A 279 29.78 -12.53 10.24
C ALA A 279 28.86 -13.24 11.26
N GLY A 280 27.56 -12.94 11.27
CA GLY A 280 26.62 -13.53 12.22
C GLY A 280 25.14 -13.29 11.86
N PRO A 281 24.22 -13.91 12.64
CA PRO A 281 22.79 -13.91 12.35
C PRO A 281 22.18 -12.51 12.32
N PHE A 282 22.62 -11.58 13.18
CA PHE A 282 22.18 -10.18 13.15
C PHE A 282 22.58 -9.45 11.87
N GLY A 283 23.78 -9.73 11.35
CA GLY A 283 24.26 -9.16 10.10
C GLY A 283 23.45 -9.64 8.89
N LEU A 284 23.16 -10.94 8.86
CA LEU A 284 22.25 -11.53 7.86
C LEU A 284 20.85 -10.93 7.97
N ALA A 285 20.29 -10.86 9.17
CA ALA A 285 18.97 -10.31 9.41
C ALA A 285 18.89 -8.82 9.01
N TRP A 286 19.92 -8.01 9.28
CA TRP A 286 20.01 -6.64 8.78
C TRP A 286 19.93 -6.59 7.26
N ARG A 287 20.70 -7.44 6.56
CA ARG A 287 20.67 -7.49 5.09
C ARG A 287 19.29 -7.84 4.54
N LEU A 288 18.53 -8.70 5.23
CA LEU A 288 17.18 -9.09 4.85
C LEU A 288 16.14 -7.99 5.16
N HIS A 289 16.28 -7.27 6.27
CA HIS A 289 15.32 -6.27 6.75
C HIS A 289 15.58 -4.85 6.25
N ARG A 290 16.82 -4.48 5.90
CA ARG A 290 17.20 -3.10 5.53
C ARG A 290 16.36 -2.52 4.39
N GLY A 291 16.00 -3.35 3.41
CA GLY A 291 15.17 -2.90 2.28
C GLY A 291 13.74 -2.58 2.73
N GLN A 292 13.19 -3.41 3.62
CA GLN A 292 11.88 -3.18 4.20
C GLN A 292 11.88 -1.90 5.05
N ILE A 293 12.87 -1.71 5.94
CA ILE A 293 13.00 -0.49 6.75
C ILE A 293 13.06 0.74 5.85
N LEU A 294 13.95 0.73 4.84
CA LEU A 294 14.12 1.87 3.95
C LEU A 294 12.81 2.27 3.26
N TRP A 295 12.11 1.32 2.65
CA TRP A 295 10.88 1.62 1.90
C TRP A 295 9.73 2.08 2.79
N TRP A 296 9.58 1.46 3.96
CA TRP A 296 8.59 1.92 4.93
C TRP A 296 8.94 3.30 5.48
N SER A 297 10.21 3.59 5.80
CA SER A 297 10.64 4.92 6.21
C SER A 297 10.42 5.97 5.14
N VAL A 298 10.69 5.67 3.87
CA VAL A 298 10.38 6.60 2.76
C VAL A 298 8.88 6.83 2.64
N GLY A 299 8.07 5.78 2.63
CA GLY A 299 6.62 5.90 2.52
C GLY A 299 5.99 6.70 3.67
N PHE A 300 6.41 6.42 4.90
CA PHE A 300 5.94 7.15 6.08
C PHE A 300 6.53 8.55 6.23
N GLY A 301 7.74 8.78 5.73
CA GLY A 301 8.31 10.12 5.62
C GLY A 301 7.48 10.97 4.67
N LEU A 302 7.16 10.46 3.48
CA LEU A 302 6.27 11.12 2.54
C LEU A 302 4.87 11.33 3.13
N LEU A 303 4.31 10.33 3.83
CA LEU A 303 3.05 10.47 4.55
C LEU A 303 3.13 11.63 5.55
N GLY A 304 4.17 11.67 6.39
CA GLY A 304 4.35 12.73 7.37
C GLY A 304 4.45 14.12 6.74
N LEU A 305 5.17 14.26 5.61
CA LEU A 305 5.24 15.52 4.86
C LEU A 305 3.85 15.97 4.37
N ILE A 306 3.05 15.03 3.84
CA ILE A 306 1.68 15.31 3.37
C ILE A 306 0.77 15.68 4.55
N LEU A 307 0.84 14.93 5.65
CA LEU A 307 0.03 15.15 6.83
C LEU A 307 0.30 16.53 7.44
N GLY A 308 1.56 16.90 7.65
CA GLY A 308 1.90 18.20 8.22
C GLY A 308 1.56 19.36 7.29
N GLY A 309 1.74 19.21 5.98
CA GLY A 309 1.29 20.22 5.00
C GLY A 309 -0.22 20.38 4.91
N ALA A 310 -0.99 19.31 5.14
CA ALA A 310 -2.44 19.35 5.15
C ALA A 310 -3.05 19.88 6.46
N ALA A 311 -2.30 19.90 7.56
CA ALA A 311 -2.78 20.39 8.85
C ALA A 311 -3.16 21.89 8.81
N GLU A 312 -2.40 22.70 8.08
CA GLU A 312 -2.74 24.11 7.85
C GLU A 312 -4.02 24.27 7.03
N ALA A 313 -4.19 23.46 5.98
CA ALA A 313 -5.39 23.45 5.17
C ALA A 313 -6.62 23.04 5.98
N ALA A 314 -6.47 22.10 6.93
CA ALA A 314 -7.53 21.74 7.86
C ALA A 314 -7.91 22.93 8.75
N GLY A 315 -6.93 23.63 9.34
CA GLY A 315 -7.16 24.84 10.14
C GLY A 315 -7.84 25.97 9.35
N ARG A 316 -7.48 26.16 8.08
CA ARG A 316 -8.05 27.17 7.17
C ARG A 316 -9.42 26.80 6.58
N SER A 317 -9.80 25.52 6.58
CA SER A 317 -11.07 25.05 5.97
C SER A 317 -12.33 25.56 6.70
N VAL A 318 -12.17 26.29 7.80
CA VAL A 318 -13.27 26.82 8.63
C VAL A 318 -13.46 28.34 8.46
N GLU A 319 -12.53 29.05 7.82
CA GLU A 319 -12.68 30.49 7.59
C GLU A 319 -13.91 30.78 6.71
N GLY A 320 -14.92 31.48 7.26
CA GLY A 320 -16.10 31.94 6.53
C GLY A 320 -17.38 31.11 6.71
N ASN A 321 -17.44 30.16 7.64
CA ASN A 321 -18.69 29.49 8.05
C ASN A 321 -19.00 29.72 9.54
N PRO A 322 -19.99 30.59 9.88
CA PRO A 322 -20.29 30.98 11.25
C PRO A 322 -20.63 29.81 12.19
N GLN A 323 -21.24 28.73 11.67
CA GLN A 323 -21.57 27.55 12.49
C GLN A 323 -20.33 26.73 12.87
N LEU A 324 -19.34 26.64 11.97
CA LEU A 324 -18.10 25.93 12.25
C LEU A 324 -17.15 26.76 13.13
N GLU A 325 -17.19 28.08 13.01
CA GLU A 325 -16.47 29.02 13.89
C GLU A 325 -16.94 28.91 15.36
N ASP A 326 -18.23 28.73 15.60
CA ASP A 326 -18.81 28.62 16.95
C ASP A 326 -18.50 27.26 17.63
N ILE A 327 -18.44 26.18 16.84
CA ILE A 327 -17.93 24.87 17.29
C ILE A 327 -16.42 24.96 17.54
N MET A 328 -15.67 25.68 16.68
CA MET A 328 -14.24 25.91 16.83
C MET A 328 -13.86 26.65 18.10
N ALA A 329 -14.61 27.69 18.47
CA ALA A 329 -14.37 28.44 19.71
C ALA A 329 -14.41 27.53 20.95
N ARG A 330 -15.21 26.44 20.90
CA ARG A 330 -15.33 25.46 21.99
C ARG A 330 -14.19 24.43 22.03
N ILE A 331 -13.47 24.23 20.93
CA ILE A 331 -12.37 23.23 20.81
C ILE A 331 -10.98 23.87 20.66
N GLY A 332 -10.83 25.17 20.95
CA GLY A 332 -9.54 25.87 20.94
C GLY A 332 -9.14 26.53 19.61
N GLY A 333 -10.12 26.83 18.74
CA GLY A 333 -9.91 27.56 17.49
C GLY A 333 -9.17 26.76 16.40
N ALA A 334 -8.56 27.47 15.45
CA ALA A 334 -7.83 26.88 14.31
C ALA A 334 -6.71 25.92 14.74
N SER A 335 -5.99 26.25 15.82
CA SER A 335 -4.96 25.39 16.41
C SER A 335 -5.53 24.09 16.97
N GLY A 336 -6.71 24.13 17.60
CA GLY A 336 -7.35 22.94 18.15
C GLY A 336 -7.79 21.95 17.08
N LEU A 337 -8.24 22.44 15.92
CA LEU A 337 -8.63 21.58 14.80
C LEU A 337 -7.41 20.99 14.07
N ALA A 338 -6.36 21.78 13.88
CA ALA A 338 -5.08 21.28 13.37
C ALA A 338 -4.50 20.20 14.29
N ASP A 339 -4.54 20.43 15.61
CA ASP A 339 -4.11 19.44 16.60
C ASP A 339 -4.98 18.18 16.53
N ALA A 340 -6.32 18.29 16.54
CA ALA A 340 -7.21 17.12 16.43
C ALA A 340 -6.94 16.31 15.15
N TYR A 341 -6.75 16.98 14.02
CA TYR A 341 -6.37 16.37 12.75
C TYR A 341 -5.01 15.64 12.85
N LEU A 342 -3.98 16.30 13.40
CA LEU A 342 -2.65 15.71 13.58
C LEU A 342 -2.67 14.50 14.52
N GLY A 343 -3.43 14.58 15.61
CA GLY A 343 -3.62 13.48 16.55
C GLY A 343 -4.30 12.28 15.90
N ALA A 344 -5.39 12.49 15.16
CA ALA A 344 -6.11 11.44 14.46
C ALA A 344 -5.25 10.78 13.37
N THR A 345 -4.55 11.58 12.58
CA THR A 345 -3.71 11.09 11.47
C THR A 345 -2.45 10.38 11.97
N LEU A 346 -1.84 10.82 13.07
CA LEU A 346 -0.74 10.09 13.72
C LEU A 346 -1.19 8.79 14.38
N SER A 347 -2.41 8.72 14.93
CA SER A 347 -2.98 7.46 15.41
C SER A 347 -3.17 6.45 14.26
N LEU A 348 -3.67 6.91 13.11
CA LEU A 348 -3.73 6.12 11.87
C LEU A 348 -2.34 5.66 11.39
N ALA A 349 -1.34 6.55 11.47
CA ALA A 349 0.04 6.20 11.17
C ALA A 349 0.57 5.13 12.13
N GLY A 350 0.21 5.19 13.41
CA GLY A 350 0.48 4.15 14.42
C GLY A 350 -0.08 2.78 14.02
N LEU A 351 -1.35 2.73 13.63
CA LEU A 351 -2.00 1.51 13.13
C LEU A 351 -1.26 0.96 11.90
N ALA A 352 -0.94 1.81 10.93
CA ALA A 352 -0.18 1.41 9.76
C ALA A 352 1.23 0.88 10.12
N ALA A 353 1.89 1.47 11.13
CA ALA A 353 3.23 1.08 11.58
C ALA A 353 3.23 -0.29 12.28
N ALA A 354 2.11 -0.70 12.90
CA ALA A 354 1.96 -2.08 13.36
C ALA A 354 2.01 -3.09 12.21
N GLY A 355 1.52 -2.71 11.02
CA GLY A 355 1.65 -3.50 9.80
C GLY A 355 3.11 -3.79 9.44
N TYR A 356 4.00 -2.79 9.59
CA TYR A 356 5.45 -3.02 9.47
C TYR A 356 5.93 -4.07 10.47
N GLY A 357 5.55 -3.92 11.75
CA GLY A 357 5.99 -4.82 12.83
C GLY A 357 5.57 -6.26 12.59
N ILE A 358 4.31 -6.47 12.19
CA ILE A 358 3.77 -7.77 11.77
C ILE A 358 4.54 -8.30 10.56
N GLN A 359 4.73 -7.50 9.51
CA GLN A 359 5.44 -7.92 8.31
C GLN A 359 6.88 -8.35 8.60
N ALA A 360 7.60 -7.59 9.44
CA ALA A 360 8.95 -7.92 9.86
C ALA A 360 8.98 -9.20 10.71
N ALA A 361 8.01 -9.42 11.60
CA ALA A 361 7.89 -10.66 12.37
C ALA A 361 7.61 -11.87 11.46
N LEU A 362 6.72 -11.73 10.47
CA LEU A 362 6.39 -12.79 9.51
C LEU A 362 7.54 -13.16 8.58
N ARG A 363 8.61 -12.35 8.51
CA ARG A 363 9.84 -12.71 7.80
C ARG A 363 10.43 -14.01 8.34
N MET A 364 10.34 -14.26 9.65
CA MET A 364 10.83 -15.50 10.27
C MET A 364 10.13 -16.72 9.68
N ARG A 365 8.81 -16.66 9.51
CA ARG A 365 8.03 -17.71 8.84
C ARG A 365 8.42 -17.86 7.38
N ALA A 366 8.67 -16.76 6.67
CA ALA A 366 9.10 -16.82 5.28
C ALA A 366 10.46 -17.55 5.14
N GLU A 367 11.43 -17.25 6.01
CA GLU A 367 12.73 -17.93 6.00
C GLU A 367 12.63 -19.40 6.45
N GLU A 368 11.77 -19.72 7.43
CA GLU A 368 11.52 -21.12 7.83
C GLU A 368 10.84 -21.92 6.71
N SER A 369 9.78 -21.39 6.10
CA SER A 369 9.05 -22.08 5.02
C SER A 369 9.82 -22.17 3.70
N ALA A 370 10.80 -21.29 3.48
CA ALA A 370 11.73 -21.38 2.34
C ALA A 370 12.87 -22.38 2.58
N GLY A 371 12.96 -23.00 3.76
CA GLY A 371 14.05 -23.92 4.12
C GLY A 371 15.37 -23.23 4.43
N HIS A 372 15.40 -21.89 4.54
CA HIS A 372 16.64 -21.15 4.86
C HIS A 372 17.02 -21.23 6.34
N ALA A 373 16.04 -21.46 7.22
CA ALA A 373 16.29 -21.56 8.66
C ALA A 373 17.14 -22.80 9.02
N GLU A 374 16.93 -23.93 8.32
CA GLU A 374 17.61 -25.20 8.62
C GLU A 374 19.13 -25.14 8.42
N PRO A 375 19.68 -24.68 7.26
CA PRO A 375 21.13 -24.55 7.08
C PRO A 375 21.78 -23.63 8.12
N VAL A 376 21.09 -22.56 8.54
CA VAL A 376 21.61 -21.63 9.55
C VAL A 376 21.64 -22.27 10.93
N LEU A 377 20.59 -23.00 11.32
CA LEU A 377 20.50 -23.69 12.60
C LEU A 377 21.36 -24.96 12.68
N ALA A 378 21.78 -25.52 11.54
CA ALA A 378 22.76 -26.59 11.47
C ALA A 378 24.20 -26.11 11.78
N THR A 379 24.45 -24.79 11.76
CA THR A 379 25.72 -24.20 12.23
C THR A 379 25.75 -24.07 13.76
N GLY A 380 26.79 -23.47 14.33
CA GLY A 380 26.85 -23.13 15.77
C GLY A 380 25.84 -22.06 16.25
N THR A 381 24.88 -21.66 15.42
CA THR A 381 23.91 -20.61 15.76
C THR A 381 22.78 -21.15 16.63
N HIS A 382 22.66 -20.65 17.86
CA HIS A 382 21.54 -21.01 18.72
C HIS A 382 20.18 -20.51 18.18
N ARG A 383 19.12 -21.32 18.38
CA ARG A 383 17.74 -21.00 18.00
C ARG A 383 17.26 -19.64 18.51
N SER A 384 17.61 -19.30 19.75
CA SER A 384 17.26 -18.00 20.35
C SER A 384 17.96 -16.83 19.67
N THR A 385 19.24 -16.99 19.32
CA THR A 385 20.01 -15.96 18.62
C THR A 385 19.46 -15.72 17.22
N TRP A 386 19.10 -16.79 16.51
CA TRP A 386 18.44 -16.67 15.21
C TRP A 386 17.10 -15.92 15.33
N LEU A 387 16.22 -16.31 16.26
CA LEU A 387 14.93 -15.64 16.42
C LEU A 387 15.10 -14.16 16.81
N LEU A 388 15.95 -13.88 17.79
CA LEU A 388 16.19 -12.52 18.29
C LEU A 388 16.76 -11.62 17.19
N SER A 389 17.56 -12.18 16.27
CA SER A 389 18.09 -11.43 15.13
C SER A 389 17.01 -10.86 14.21
N HIS A 390 15.84 -11.48 14.13
CA HIS A 390 14.69 -10.96 13.39
C HIS A 390 13.75 -10.12 14.25
N VAL A 391 13.49 -10.53 15.51
CA VAL A 391 12.59 -9.81 16.42
C VAL A 391 13.04 -8.37 16.66
N VAL A 392 14.35 -8.12 16.75
CA VAL A 392 14.90 -6.76 16.89
C VAL A 392 14.38 -5.84 15.77
N PHE A 393 14.28 -6.31 14.53
CA PHE A 393 13.79 -5.49 13.42
C PHE A 393 12.28 -5.28 13.44
N ALA A 394 11.52 -6.22 14.00
CA ALA A 394 10.08 -6.06 14.23
C ALA A 394 9.77 -5.01 15.30
N LEU A 395 10.68 -4.80 16.25
CA LEU A 395 10.56 -3.78 17.31
C LEU A 395 11.20 -2.43 16.93
N VAL A 396 12.39 -2.44 16.33
CA VAL A 396 13.10 -1.21 15.94
C VAL A 396 12.40 -0.51 14.78
N GLY A 397 11.84 -1.26 13.82
CA GLY A 397 11.28 -0.62 12.63
C GLY A 397 10.06 0.26 12.89
N PRO A 398 9.07 -0.11 13.72
CA PRO A 398 8.01 0.83 14.13
C PRO A 398 8.55 2.11 14.75
N VAL A 399 9.62 2.04 15.56
CA VAL A 399 10.29 3.23 16.13
C VAL A 399 10.83 4.12 15.02
N VAL A 400 11.60 3.57 14.09
CA VAL A 400 12.21 4.32 12.99
C VAL A 400 11.14 4.96 12.11
N VAL A 401 10.14 4.19 11.73
CA VAL A 401 9.08 4.61 10.82
C VAL A 401 8.21 5.73 11.44
N LEU A 402 7.81 5.59 12.70
CA LEU A 402 7.02 6.61 13.40
C LEU A 402 7.85 7.85 13.76
N ALA A 403 9.14 7.69 14.08
CA ALA A 403 10.04 8.82 14.26
C ALA A 403 10.19 9.63 12.97
N VAL A 404 10.40 8.96 11.83
CA VAL A 404 10.48 9.61 10.51
C VAL A 404 9.17 10.33 10.18
N THR A 405 8.01 9.71 10.47
CA THR A 405 6.69 10.33 10.28
C THR A 405 6.53 11.58 11.13
N GLY A 406 6.85 11.50 12.42
CA GLY A 406 6.74 12.61 13.36
C GLY A 406 7.68 13.76 13.00
N LEU A 407 8.92 13.47 12.62
CA LEU A 407 9.88 14.48 12.15
C LEU A 407 9.42 15.16 10.87
N ALA A 408 8.93 14.40 9.88
CA ALA A 408 8.44 14.94 8.62
C ALA A 408 7.18 15.81 8.80
N THR A 409 6.27 15.36 9.66
CA THR A 409 5.04 16.09 10.04
C THR A 409 5.39 17.38 10.78
N GLY A 410 6.25 17.30 11.81
CA GLY A 410 6.68 18.46 12.59
C GLY A 410 7.48 19.48 11.79
N LEU A 411 8.27 19.03 10.82
CA LEU A 411 8.97 19.93 9.89
C LEU A 411 7.97 20.70 9.01
N THR A 412 7.05 20.01 8.34
CA THR A 412 6.12 20.66 7.40
C THR A 412 5.07 21.51 8.11
N TYR A 413 4.50 21.01 9.21
CA TYR A 413 3.56 21.79 10.02
C TYR A 413 4.28 22.97 10.70
N GLY A 414 5.44 22.75 11.32
CA GLY A 414 6.23 23.81 11.94
C GLY A 414 6.65 24.91 10.97
N LEU A 415 6.93 24.57 9.71
CA LEU A 415 7.18 25.57 8.66
C LEU A 415 5.91 26.37 8.33
N SER A 416 4.74 25.72 8.28
CA SER A 416 3.47 26.42 8.00
C SER A 416 3.07 27.41 9.10
N VAL A 417 3.29 27.06 10.38
CA VAL A 417 2.96 27.92 11.53
C VAL A 417 4.14 28.78 11.99
N HIS A 418 5.27 28.75 11.28
CA HIS A 418 6.50 29.48 11.59
C HIS A 418 7.11 29.18 12.99
N ASP A 419 6.90 27.97 13.52
CA ASP A 419 7.47 27.48 14.79
C ASP A 419 7.97 26.03 14.70
N VAL A 420 9.02 25.82 13.90
CA VAL A 420 9.66 24.50 13.74
C VAL A 420 10.28 24.01 15.06
N SER A 421 10.82 24.93 15.87
CA SER A 421 11.48 24.61 17.14
C SER A 421 10.57 23.88 18.13
N ARG A 422 9.30 24.27 18.18
CA ARG A 422 8.30 23.66 19.05
C ARG A 422 7.67 22.43 18.43
N GLU A 423 7.28 22.51 17.16
CA GLU A 423 6.47 21.48 16.52
C GLU A 423 7.28 20.23 16.17
N LEU A 424 8.56 20.34 15.84
CA LEU A 424 9.41 19.20 15.51
C LEU A 424 9.58 18.20 16.67
N PRO A 425 10.02 18.59 17.88
CA PRO A 425 10.09 17.67 19.02
C PRO A 425 8.71 17.21 19.49
N ARG A 426 7.68 18.07 19.39
CA ARG A 426 6.29 17.73 19.74
C ARG A 426 5.79 16.58 18.86
N MET A 427 5.84 16.73 17.54
CA MET A 427 5.37 15.72 16.58
C MET A 427 6.20 14.43 16.63
N LEU A 428 7.51 14.52 16.89
CA LEU A 428 8.33 13.34 17.18
C LEU A 428 7.82 12.59 18.41
N GLY A 429 7.54 13.30 19.51
CA GLY A 429 6.97 12.72 20.73
C GLY A 429 5.61 12.06 20.48
N LEU A 430 4.72 12.72 19.72
CA LEU A 430 3.42 12.17 19.32
C LEU A 430 3.56 10.88 18.50
N GLY A 431 4.46 10.87 17.52
CA GLY A 431 4.74 9.68 16.72
C GLY A 431 5.28 8.53 17.58
N LEU A 432 6.24 8.81 18.47
CA LEU A 432 6.84 7.79 19.34
C LEU A 432 5.86 7.26 20.40
N ALA A 433 4.88 8.04 20.83
CA ALA A 433 3.83 7.59 21.74
C ALA A 433 2.97 6.45 21.13
N GLN A 434 2.95 6.29 19.81
CA GLN A 434 2.24 5.21 19.12
C GLN A 434 3.03 3.89 19.07
N VAL A 435 4.33 3.92 19.38
CA VAL A 435 5.23 2.75 19.27
C VAL A 435 4.78 1.58 20.16
N PRO A 436 4.44 1.76 21.46
CA PRO A 436 4.09 0.62 22.31
C PRO A 436 2.86 -0.14 21.82
N ALA A 437 1.86 0.55 21.27
CA ALA A 437 0.69 -0.09 20.68
C ALA A 437 1.06 -0.94 19.44
N ALA A 438 1.94 -0.42 18.58
CA ALA A 438 2.45 -1.18 17.42
C ALA A 438 3.27 -2.42 17.85
N TRP A 439 4.03 -2.32 18.95
CA TRP A 439 4.78 -3.44 19.50
C TRP A 439 3.89 -4.57 20.01
N VAL A 440 2.69 -4.29 20.53
CA VAL A 440 1.77 -5.35 20.96
C VAL A 440 1.41 -6.27 19.79
N LEU A 441 1.08 -5.70 18.63
CA LEU A 441 0.77 -6.49 17.42
C LEU A 441 2.00 -7.19 16.83
N ALA A 442 3.18 -6.56 16.88
CA ALA A 442 4.44 -7.22 16.51
C ALA A 442 4.74 -8.41 17.44
N GLY A 443 4.59 -8.22 18.75
CA GLY A 443 4.76 -9.25 19.78
C GLY A 443 3.76 -10.40 19.62
N LEU A 444 2.50 -10.10 19.26
CA LEU A 444 1.50 -11.10 18.93
C LEU A 444 1.90 -11.93 17.71
N ALA A 445 2.41 -11.29 16.65
CA ALA A 445 2.92 -12.01 15.48
C ALA A 445 4.11 -12.93 15.82
N VAL A 446 5.01 -12.48 16.70
CA VAL A 446 6.13 -13.29 17.23
C VAL A 446 5.60 -14.46 18.07
N LEU A 447 4.60 -14.24 18.92
CA LEU A 447 3.96 -15.29 19.71
C LEU A 447 3.31 -16.36 18.83
N LEU A 448 2.47 -15.93 17.88
CA LEU A 448 1.80 -16.83 16.94
C LEU A 448 2.82 -17.60 16.11
N TYR A 449 3.89 -16.93 15.64
CA TYR A 449 4.98 -17.61 14.95
C TYR A 449 5.66 -18.65 15.84
N GLY A 450 5.95 -18.34 17.11
CA GLY A 450 6.60 -19.26 18.04
C GLY A 450 5.76 -20.49 18.37
N LEU A 451 4.46 -20.30 18.63
CA LEU A 451 3.52 -21.36 19.00
C LEU A 451 3.05 -22.19 17.79
N LEU A 452 2.46 -21.52 16.79
CA LEU A 452 1.80 -22.13 15.63
C LEU A 452 2.12 -21.32 14.36
N PRO A 453 3.24 -21.57 13.67
CA PRO A 453 3.67 -20.83 12.48
C PRO A 453 2.57 -20.63 11.45
N ARG A 454 1.74 -21.66 11.24
CA ARG A 454 0.60 -21.66 10.30
C ARG A 454 -0.40 -20.54 10.58
N LEU A 455 -0.58 -20.14 11.83
CA LEU A 455 -1.48 -19.07 12.26
C LEU A 455 -0.82 -17.69 12.36
N ALA A 456 0.49 -17.55 12.18
CA ALA A 456 1.16 -16.24 12.29
C ALA A 456 0.51 -15.11 11.44
N PRO A 457 0.03 -15.34 10.20
CA PRO A 457 -0.67 -14.35 9.39
C PRO A 457 -1.98 -13.85 9.99
N VAL A 458 -2.57 -14.55 10.97
CA VAL A 458 -3.76 -14.08 11.71
C VAL A 458 -3.49 -12.74 12.40
N ALA A 459 -2.23 -12.39 12.69
CA ALA A 459 -1.88 -11.05 13.17
C ALA A 459 -2.39 -9.92 12.24
N TRP A 460 -2.47 -10.13 10.92
CA TRP A 460 -3.08 -9.17 9.99
C TRP A 460 -4.59 -9.02 10.20
N ALA A 461 -5.29 -10.11 10.54
CA ALA A 461 -6.71 -10.04 10.86
C ALA A 461 -6.94 -9.25 12.16
N VAL A 462 -6.08 -9.42 13.17
CA VAL A 462 -6.14 -8.64 14.41
C VAL A 462 -5.87 -7.15 14.13
N LEU A 463 -4.90 -6.83 13.27
CA LEU A 463 -4.68 -5.46 12.82
C LEU A 463 -5.92 -4.89 12.11
N ALA A 464 -6.55 -5.66 11.22
CA ALA A 464 -7.78 -5.25 10.53
C ALA A 464 -8.91 -4.97 11.53
N VAL A 465 -9.09 -5.81 12.56
CA VAL A 465 -10.03 -5.57 13.65
C VAL A 465 -9.69 -4.29 14.41
N CYS A 466 -8.42 -4.02 14.73
CA CYS A 466 -8.01 -2.78 15.40
C CYS A 466 -8.34 -1.54 14.54
N VAL A 467 -8.15 -1.62 13.22
CA VAL A 467 -8.53 -0.55 12.29
C VAL A 467 -10.05 -0.35 12.28
N LEU A 468 -10.84 -1.43 12.19
CA LEU A 468 -12.30 -1.36 12.21
C LEU A 468 -12.82 -0.77 13.51
N LEU A 469 -12.31 -1.21 14.67
CA LEU A 469 -12.67 -0.65 15.97
C LEU A 469 -12.29 0.83 16.06
N GLY A 470 -11.12 1.22 15.58
CA GLY A 470 -10.66 2.61 15.62
C GLY A 470 -11.43 3.56 14.69
N GLN A 471 -11.93 3.07 13.55
CA GLN A 471 -12.61 3.91 12.54
C GLN A 471 -14.14 3.86 12.63
N LEU A 472 -14.69 2.69 12.92
CA LEU A 472 -16.14 2.47 12.93
C LEU A 472 -16.70 2.33 14.34
N GLY A 473 -15.86 2.11 15.36
CA GLY A 473 -16.35 1.81 16.71
C GLY A 473 -17.19 2.92 17.32
N ALA A 474 -16.79 4.18 17.12
CA ALA A 474 -17.58 5.35 17.54
C ALA A 474 -18.84 5.55 16.67
N VAL A 475 -18.78 5.23 15.37
CA VAL A 475 -19.90 5.36 14.43
C VAL A 475 -20.98 4.30 14.69
N LEU A 476 -20.55 3.10 15.10
CA LEU A 476 -21.41 1.97 15.43
C LEU A 476 -21.85 1.96 16.90
N GLU A 477 -21.50 2.99 17.68
CA GLU A 477 -21.81 3.12 19.10
C GLU A 477 -21.44 1.86 19.92
N LEU A 478 -20.29 1.25 19.63
CA LEU A 478 -19.85 0.03 20.31
C LEU A 478 -19.48 0.30 21.77
N ASP A 479 -19.73 -0.70 22.62
CA ASP A 479 -19.33 -0.64 24.03
C ASP A 479 -17.83 -0.40 24.21
N GLN A 480 -17.47 0.40 25.22
CA GLN A 480 -16.09 0.79 25.48
C GLN A 480 -15.13 -0.40 25.70
N TRP A 481 -15.60 -1.48 26.32
CA TRP A 481 -14.76 -2.68 26.54
C TRP A 481 -14.28 -3.32 25.23
N LEU A 482 -15.09 -3.21 24.16
CA LEU A 482 -14.75 -3.73 22.84
C LEU A 482 -13.74 -2.81 22.13
N LEU A 483 -13.86 -1.50 22.31
CA LEU A 483 -12.89 -0.51 21.83
C LEU A 483 -11.54 -0.68 22.54
N ASP A 484 -11.57 -0.92 23.85
CA ASP A 484 -10.40 -1.13 24.70
C ASP A 484 -9.63 -2.43 24.37
N LEU A 485 -10.19 -3.32 23.53
CA LEU A 485 -9.44 -4.44 23.00
C LEU A 485 -8.32 -4.00 22.05
N SER A 486 -8.46 -2.81 21.42
CA SER A 486 -7.43 -2.24 20.56
C SER A 486 -6.31 -1.62 21.39
N PRO A 487 -5.04 -2.00 21.18
CA PRO A 487 -3.91 -1.34 21.84
C PRO A 487 -3.83 0.17 21.57
N PHE A 488 -4.44 0.63 20.48
CA PHE A 488 -4.40 2.02 20.04
C PHE A 488 -5.33 2.94 20.81
N THR A 489 -6.40 2.44 21.46
CA THR A 489 -7.24 3.27 22.34
C THR A 489 -6.51 3.69 23.62
N HIS A 490 -5.48 2.93 24.00
CA HIS A 490 -4.64 3.17 25.17
C HIS A 490 -3.46 4.10 24.88
N THR A 491 -3.28 4.53 23.62
CA THR A 491 -2.25 5.53 23.30
C THR A 491 -2.73 6.90 23.75
N PRO A 492 -1.88 7.70 24.42
CA PRO A 492 -2.29 9.00 24.89
C PRO A 492 -2.66 9.86 23.69
N GLN A 493 -3.84 10.46 23.76
CA GLN A 493 -4.15 11.63 22.94
C GLN A 493 -3.41 12.81 23.57
N VAL A 494 -2.10 12.89 23.32
CA VAL A 494 -1.14 13.85 23.92
C VAL A 494 -1.53 15.32 23.70
N LEU A 495 -2.60 15.59 22.97
CA LEU A 495 -3.20 16.90 22.73
C LEU A 495 -4.28 17.28 23.76
N ARG A 496 -4.60 16.39 24.73
CA ARG A 496 -5.46 16.72 25.87
C ARG A 496 -4.62 17.21 27.06
N ASP A 497 -5.17 18.12 27.86
CA ASP A 497 -4.49 18.77 28.99
C ASP A 497 -4.01 17.81 30.10
N THR A 498 -4.52 16.57 30.14
CA THR A 498 -4.06 15.52 31.05
C THR A 498 -3.70 14.25 30.28
N TRP A 499 -2.42 13.86 30.31
CA TRP A 499 -1.95 12.59 29.77
C TRP A 499 -1.12 11.85 30.83
N SER A 500 -1.16 10.51 30.79
CA SER A 500 -0.37 9.66 31.68
C SER A 500 0.53 8.75 30.85
N ALA A 501 1.75 8.50 31.36
CA ALA A 501 2.69 7.58 30.74
C ALA A 501 2.41 6.10 31.08
N THR A 502 1.53 5.84 32.05
CA THR A 502 1.22 4.50 32.55
C THR A 502 0.73 3.55 31.44
N PRO A 503 -0.21 3.93 30.55
CA PRO A 503 -0.66 3.06 29.47
C PRO A 503 0.49 2.65 28.52
N LEU A 504 1.41 3.57 28.21
CA LEU A 504 2.55 3.30 27.33
C LEU A 504 3.46 2.21 27.92
N TRP A 505 3.76 2.30 29.21
CA TRP A 505 4.53 1.27 29.91
C TRP A 505 3.82 -0.07 29.95
N THR A 506 2.50 -0.08 30.20
CA THR A 506 1.74 -1.34 30.19
C THR A 506 1.75 -2.01 28.82
N LEU A 507 1.57 -1.26 27.73
CA LEU A 507 1.63 -1.77 26.37
C LEU A 507 3.03 -2.33 26.04
N ALA A 508 4.08 -1.63 26.45
CA ALA A 508 5.46 -2.09 26.25
C ALA A 508 5.75 -3.40 27.00
N VAL A 509 5.27 -3.53 28.25
CA VAL A 509 5.39 -4.76 29.04
C VAL A 509 4.61 -5.91 28.40
N VAL A 510 3.37 -5.66 27.94
CA VAL A 510 2.55 -6.66 27.23
C VAL A 510 3.26 -7.13 25.96
N ALA A 511 3.78 -6.20 25.15
CA ALA A 511 4.51 -6.54 23.94
C ALA A 511 5.75 -7.40 24.23
N LEU A 512 6.51 -7.04 25.28
CA LEU A 512 7.68 -7.80 25.71
C LEU A 512 7.29 -9.20 26.19
N ALA A 513 6.21 -9.32 26.96
CA ALA A 513 5.69 -10.60 27.42
C ALA A 513 5.27 -11.51 26.25
N LEU A 514 4.56 -10.96 25.25
CA LEU A 514 4.18 -11.69 24.03
C LEU A 514 5.42 -12.15 23.25
N ALA A 515 6.41 -11.29 23.06
CA ALA A 515 7.66 -11.64 22.38
C ALA A 515 8.47 -12.70 23.13
N ALA A 516 8.56 -12.60 24.46
CA ALA A 516 9.23 -13.58 25.31
C ALA A 516 8.50 -14.94 25.32
N ALA A 517 7.18 -14.93 25.36
CA ALA A 517 6.35 -16.13 25.22
C ALA A 517 6.55 -16.77 23.83
N GLY A 518 6.62 -15.99 22.75
CA GLY A 518 6.95 -16.48 21.41
C GLY A 518 8.35 -17.09 21.33
N LEU A 519 9.35 -16.47 21.94
CA LEU A 519 10.71 -17.00 22.01
C LEU A 519 10.80 -18.31 22.79
N THR A 520 10.13 -18.40 23.94
CA THR A 520 10.10 -19.63 24.74
C THR A 520 9.36 -20.76 24.04
N ALA A 521 8.24 -20.46 23.36
CA ALA A 521 7.53 -21.42 22.52
C ALA A 521 8.40 -21.94 21.37
N PHE A 522 9.08 -21.05 20.65
CA PHE A 522 9.97 -21.41 19.56
C PHE A 522 11.12 -22.31 20.00
N ARG A 523 11.66 -22.11 21.21
CA ARG A 523 12.71 -22.97 21.77
C ARG A 523 12.27 -24.41 22.00
N ARG A 524 10.98 -24.63 22.27
CA ARG A 524 10.41 -25.95 22.57
C ARG A 524 9.84 -26.65 21.35
N ARG A 525 9.62 -25.93 20.24
CA ARG A 525 9.07 -26.46 19.00
C ARG A 525 10.15 -27.10 18.13
N ASP A 526 9.77 -28.09 17.34
CA ASP A 526 10.58 -28.56 16.22
C ASP A 526 10.71 -27.50 15.13
N VAL A 527 11.81 -27.58 14.37
CA VAL A 527 12.11 -26.71 13.23
C VAL A 527 12.69 -27.61 12.14
N PRO A 528 12.12 -27.64 10.92
CA PRO A 528 11.00 -26.81 10.43
C PRO A 528 9.61 -27.33 10.86
N VAL A 529 8.63 -26.42 10.94
CA VAL A 529 7.20 -26.78 10.90
C VAL A 529 6.58 -26.15 9.66
N THR A 530 6.32 -26.98 8.64
CA THR A 530 5.73 -26.55 7.35
C THR A 530 4.22 -26.35 7.42
#